data_AF-A0A351T7H2-F1
#
_entry.id   AF-A0A351T7H2-F1
#
_cell.length_a   1.000
_cell.length_b   1.000
_cell.length_c   1.000
_cell.angle_alpha   90.00
_cell.angle_beta   90.00
_cell.angle_gamma   90.00
#
_symmetry.space_group_name_H-M   'P 1'
#
loop_
_entity.id
_entity.type
_entity.pdbx_description
1 polymer ?
#
loop_
_entity_poly.entity_id
_entity_poly.type
_entity_poly.pdbx_seq_one_letter_code
_entity_poly.pdbx_strand_id
1 'polypeptide(L)'
;LMEAAGKACADAICGHWDLTATLILCGPGNNGGDGFVIARLLAERGWPVTLALLGDVDKLTGDAALAAAGWRGEIVAMTPDRVQPGMLVV
;
A
#
# COMPACT_ATOMS: atom_id res chain seq x y z
N LEU A 1 -13.41 -9.19 -2.53
CA LEU A 1 -13.81 -7.82 -2.13
C LEU A 1 -12.59 -6.90 -2.06
N MET A 2 -11.53 -7.31 -1.35
CA MET A 2 -10.26 -6.59 -1.21
C MET A 2 -9.66 -6.07 -2.52
N GLU A 3 -9.51 -6.95 -3.53
CA GLU A 3 -8.97 -6.55 -4.85
C GLU A 3 -9.78 -5.41 -5.50
N ALA A 4 -11.11 -5.45 -5.39
CA ALA A 4 -11.99 -4.42 -5.94
C ALA A 4 -11.90 -3.10 -5.15
N ALA A 5 -11.81 -3.18 -3.81
CA ALA A 5 -11.65 -2.01 -2.95
C ALA A 5 -10.30 -1.32 -3.20
N GLY A 6 -9.20 -2.08 -3.17
CA GLY A 6 -7.87 -1.56 -3.46
C GLY A 6 -7.75 -0.99 -4.87
N LYS A 7 -8.37 -1.63 -5.88
CA LYS A 7 -8.43 -1.08 -7.25
C LYS A 7 -9.18 0.25 -7.31
N ALA A 8 -10.34 0.36 -6.67
CA ALA A 8 -11.11 1.60 -6.66
C ALA A 8 -10.31 2.75 -6.01
N CYS A 9 -9.59 2.47 -4.92
CA CYS A 9 -8.69 3.44 -4.30
C CYS A 9 -7.52 3.82 -5.21
N ALA A 10 -6.84 2.85 -5.85
CA ALA A 10 -5.75 3.13 -6.78
C ALA A 10 -6.21 3.95 -8.00
N ASP A 11 -7.40 3.66 -8.53
CA ASP A 11 -8.01 4.43 -9.63
C ASP A 11 -8.32 5.87 -9.19
N ALA A 12 -8.88 6.05 -8.00
CA ALA A 12 -9.13 7.38 -7.44
C ALA A 12 -7.81 8.14 -7.26
N ILE A 13 -6.75 7.49 -6.77
CA ILE A 13 -5.44 8.13 -6.61
C ILE A 13 -4.88 8.61 -7.95
N CYS A 14 -4.86 7.73 -8.96
CA CYS A 14 -4.37 8.09 -10.30
C CYS A 14 -5.21 9.18 -10.98
N GLY A 15 -6.47 9.36 -10.60
CA GLY A 15 -7.35 10.40 -11.16
C GLY A 15 -7.25 11.77 -10.50
N HIS A 16 -6.69 11.86 -9.29
CA HIS A 16 -6.68 13.10 -8.50
C HIS A 16 -5.28 13.66 -8.21
N TRP A 17 -4.24 12.84 -8.33
CA TRP A 17 -2.86 13.25 -8.07
C TRP A 17 -1.94 12.90 -9.25
N ASP A 18 -0.98 13.77 -9.52
CA ASP A 18 0.14 13.47 -10.40
C ASP A 18 1.08 12.45 -9.73
N LEU A 19 1.92 11.78 -10.55
CA LEU A 19 2.95 10.87 -10.06
C LEU A 19 3.81 11.54 -8.99
N THR A 20 3.69 11.08 -7.75
CA THR A 20 4.44 11.58 -6.61
C THR A 20 4.86 10.45 -5.68
N ALA A 21 5.90 10.70 -4.86
CA ALA A 21 6.33 9.80 -3.80
C ALA A 21 5.14 9.45 -2.91
N THR A 22 4.83 8.15 -2.83
CA THR A 22 3.63 7.66 -2.16
C THR A 22 3.99 6.67 -1.06
N LEU A 23 3.52 6.93 0.16
CA LEU A 23 3.64 6.04 1.30
C LEU A 23 2.29 5.40 1.59
N ILE A 24 2.23 4.07 1.55
CA ILE A 24 1.04 3.30 1.93
C ILE A 24 1.23 2.77 3.35
N LEU A 25 0.32 3.13 4.26
CA LEU A 25 0.35 2.70 5.66
C LEU A 25 -0.58 1.49 5.86
N CYS A 26 0.00 0.31 6.00
CA CYS A 26 -0.75 -0.94 6.18
C CYS A 26 -0.80 -1.39 7.64
N GLY A 27 -1.99 -1.73 8.14
CA GLY A 27 -2.15 -2.55 9.35
C GLY A 27 -2.10 -4.05 9.05
N PRO A 28 -2.23 -4.94 10.05
CA PRO A 28 -2.20 -6.39 9.83
C PRO A 28 -3.54 -7.00 9.39
N GLY A 29 -4.63 -6.21 9.36
CA GLY A 29 -5.98 -6.67 9.03
C GLY A 29 -6.38 -6.46 7.57
N ASN A 30 -7.67 -6.60 7.28
CA ASN A 30 -8.22 -6.47 5.91
C ASN A 30 -7.89 -5.13 5.25
N ASN A 31 -7.97 -4.02 5.99
CA ASN A 31 -7.58 -2.70 5.45
C ASN A 31 -6.10 -2.64 5.05
N GLY A 32 -5.24 -3.38 5.75
CA GLY A 32 -3.84 -3.52 5.34
C GLY A 32 -3.69 -4.31 4.05
N GLY A 33 -4.50 -5.36 3.88
CA GLY A 33 -4.61 -6.09 2.62
C GLY A 33 -5.06 -5.19 1.46
N ASP A 34 -6.04 -4.31 1.68
CA ASP A 34 -6.42 -3.29 0.68
C ASP A 34 -5.23 -2.39 0.34
N GLY A 35 -4.45 -1.97 1.35
CA GLY A 35 -3.21 -1.21 1.16
C GLY A 35 -2.16 -1.93 0.31
N PHE A 36 -1.95 -3.24 0.50
CA PHE A 36 -1.07 -4.04 -0.37
C PHE A 36 -1.55 -4.07 -1.82
N VAL A 37 -2.88 -4.18 -2.05
CA VAL A 37 -3.46 -4.10 -3.40
C VAL A 37 -3.23 -2.72 -4.00
N ILE A 38 -3.48 -1.64 -3.24
CA ILE A 38 -3.23 -0.26 -3.68
C ILE A 38 -1.76 -0.08 -4.07
N ALA A 39 -0.84 -0.50 -3.20
CA ALA A 39 0.60 -0.37 -3.42
C ALA A 39 1.02 -1.08 -4.72
N ARG A 40 0.59 -2.32 -4.90
CA ARG A 40 0.88 -3.11 -6.12
C ARG A 40 0.38 -2.42 -7.38
N LEU A 41 -0.90 -2.01 -7.40
CA LEU A 41 -1.50 -1.40 -8.58
C LEU A 41 -0.89 -0.02 -8.91
N LEU A 42 -0.55 0.78 -7.90
CA LEU A 42 0.15 2.05 -8.10
C LEU A 42 1.56 1.83 -8.66
N ALA A 43 2.32 0.87 -8.11
CA ALA A 43 3.65 0.53 -8.62
C ALA A 43 3.60 -0.01 -10.06
N GLU A 44 2.63 -0.86 -10.40
CA GLU A 44 2.38 -1.32 -11.78
C GLU A 44 2.11 -0.16 -12.76
N ARG A 45 1.57 0.98 -12.25
CA ARG A 45 1.32 2.21 -13.01
C ARG A 45 2.49 3.20 -12.97
N GLY A 46 3.63 2.81 -12.42
CA GLY A 46 4.85 3.62 -12.37
C GLY A 46 4.92 4.61 -11.20
N TRP A 47 4.05 4.51 -10.20
CA TRP A 47 4.15 5.34 -9.01
C TRP A 47 5.34 4.92 -8.13
N PRO A 48 6.11 5.88 -7.58
CA PRO A 48 7.15 5.60 -6.60
C PRO A 48 6.52 5.30 -5.24
N VAL A 49 6.25 4.02 -4.98
CA VAL A 49 5.54 3.54 -3.79
C VAL A 49 6.50 2.96 -2.75
N THR A 50 6.34 3.37 -1.50
CA THR A 50 6.87 2.70 -0.30
C THR A 50 5.70 2.16 0.50
N LEU A 51 5.77 0.90 0.94
CA LEU A 51 4.76 0.33 1.84
C LEU A 51 5.34 0.20 3.24
N ALA A 52 4.67 0.79 4.22
CA ALA A 52 5.02 0.68 5.63
C ALA A 52 3.98 -0.17 6.36
N LEU A 53 4.43 -1.25 7.01
CA LEU A 53 3.57 -2.19 7.71
C LEU A 53 3.66 -1.99 9.23
N LEU A 54 2.50 -1.89 9.89
CA LEU A 54 2.38 -1.99 11.34
C LEU A 54 2.27 -3.47 11.72
N GLY A 55 3.41 -4.08 12.01
CA GLY A 55 3.52 -5.49 12.35
C GLY A 55 4.53 -6.22 11.48
N ASP A 56 4.34 -7.52 11.36
CA ASP A 56 5.24 -8.42 10.66
C ASP A 56 4.50 -9.08 9.49
N VAL A 57 5.09 -9.01 8.30
CA VAL A 57 4.48 -9.54 7.08
C VAL A 57 4.26 -11.05 7.19
N ASP A 58 5.14 -11.75 7.91
CA ASP A 58 5.06 -13.20 8.11
C ASP A 58 3.92 -13.61 9.06
N LYS A 59 3.35 -12.64 9.80
CA LYS A 59 2.20 -12.86 10.69
C LYS A 59 0.87 -12.51 10.05
N LEU A 60 0.87 -12.01 8.82
CA LEU A 60 -0.37 -11.80 8.07
C LEU A 60 -1.03 -13.15 7.81
N THR A 61 -2.37 -13.15 7.81
CA THR A 61 -3.18 -14.34 7.57
C THR A 61 -4.34 -14.01 6.64
N GLY A 62 -4.95 -15.03 6.06
CA GLY A 62 -6.13 -14.88 5.19
C GLY A 62 -5.87 -13.96 3.99
N ASP A 63 -6.86 -13.14 3.65
CA ASP A 63 -6.82 -12.27 2.47
C ASP A 63 -5.67 -11.25 2.52
N ALA A 64 -5.31 -10.74 3.70
CA ALA A 64 -4.20 -9.80 3.85
C ALA A 64 -2.85 -10.44 3.49
N ALA A 65 -2.64 -11.72 3.84
CA ALA A 65 -1.44 -12.46 3.44
C ALA A 65 -1.39 -12.71 1.92
N LEU A 66 -2.54 -13.04 1.32
CA LEU A 66 -2.64 -13.21 -0.14
C LEU A 66 -2.35 -11.92 -0.89
N ALA A 67 -2.85 -10.78 -0.41
CA ALA A 67 -2.55 -9.47 -0.99
C ALA A 67 -1.06 -9.11 -0.82
N ALA A 68 -0.49 -9.34 0.36
CA ALA A 68 0.92 -9.11 0.63
C ALA A 68 1.85 -9.93 -0.29
N ALA A 69 1.49 -11.17 -0.61
CA ALA A 69 2.25 -12.01 -1.54
C ALA A 69 2.30 -11.46 -2.98
N GLY A 70 1.36 -10.58 -3.35
CA GLY A 70 1.37 -9.88 -4.64
C GLY A 70 2.31 -8.66 -4.68
N TRP A 71 2.70 -8.12 -3.53
CA TRP A 71 3.60 -6.98 -3.45
C TRP A 71 5.06 -7.41 -3.62
N ARG A 72 5.80 -6.70 -4.50
CA ARG A 72 7.20 -7.00 -4.82
C ARG A 72 8.17 -5.89 -4.44
N GLY A 73 7.65 -4.74 -4.01
CA GLY A 73 8.48 -3.64 -3.54
C GLY A 73 8.93 -3.84 -2.09
N GLU A 74 9.66 -2.86 -1.57
CA GLU A 74 10.11 -2.87 -0.19
C GLU A 74 8.92 -2.80 0.79
N ILE A 75 9.00 -3.55 1.88
CA ILE A 75 8.13 -3.41 3.06
C ILE A 75 9.00 -2.87 4.18
N VAL A 76 8.69 -1.67 4.66
CA VAL A 76 9.40 -1.04 5.78
C VAL A 76 8.55 -1.11 7.05
N ALA A 77 9.19 -0.99 8.21
CA ALA A 77 8.46 -0.82 9.47
C ALA A 77 7.72 0.52 9.48
N MET A 78 6.48 0.52 9.97
CA MET A 78 5.70 1.75 10.15
C MET A 78 6.23 2.55 11.33
N THR A 79 6.94 3.64 11.03
CA THR A 79 7.46 4.60 12.00
C THR A 79 7.13 6.04 11.58
N PRO A 80 6.92 6.99 12.52
CA PRO A 80 6.51 8.35 12.18
C PRO A 80 7.46 9.10 11.23
N ASP A 81 8.75 8.78 11.26
CA ASP A 81 9.80 9.36 10.39
C ASP A 81 9.68 8.97 8.91
N ARG A 82 8.82 7.99 8.58
CA ARG A 82 8.54 7.62 7.18
C ARG A 82 7.71 8.66 6.45
N VAL A 83 6.94 9.48 7.15
CA VAL A 83 6.15 10.54 6.55
C VAL A 83 7.05 11.75 6.27
N GLN A 84 7.27 12.06 4.99
CA GLN A 84 8.07 13.20 4.56
C GLN A 84 7.21 14.26 3.86
N PRO A 85 7.58 15.56 3.91
CA PRO A 85 6.88 16.60 3.18
C PRO A 85 6.80 16.31 1.68
N GLY A 86 5.63 16.57 1.08
CA GLY A 86 5.40 16.37 -0.35
C GLY A 86 5.02 14.94 -0.77
N MET A 87 5.00 13.99 0.17
CA MET A 87 4.50 12.64 -0.10
C MET A 87 2.97 12.60 -0.10
N LEU A 88 2.40 11.79 -0.99
CA LEU A 88 1.04 11.28 -0.81
C LEU A 88 1.08 10.18 0.25
N VAL A 89 0.29 10.32 1.31
CA VAL A 89 0.16 9.29 2.36
C VAL A 89 -1.23 8.69 2.26
N VAL A 90 -1.29 7.36 2.17
CA VAL A 90 -2.53 6.57 2.05
C VAL A 90 -2.66 5.64 3.24
#